data_AF-A0A6B3NJD8-F1
#
_entry.id   AF-A0A6B3NJD8-F1
#
_cell.length_a   1.000
_cell.length_b   1.000
_cell.length_c   1.000
_cell.angle_alpha   90.00
_cell.angle_beta   90.00
_cell.angle_gamma   90.00
#
_symmetry.space_group_name_H-M   'P 1'
#
loop_
_entity.id
_entity.type
_entity.pdbx_description
1 polymer ?
#
loop_
_entity_poly.entity_id
_entity_poly.type
_entity_poly.pdbx_seq_one_letter_code
_entity_poly.pdbx_strand_id
1 'polypeptide(L)' 'MGFFSRFSLSRDMGIDLGTANTLVYVSGKGIVLQEPSVVAIDQDLKVPLAVGEDAKKML' A
#
# COMPACT_ATOMS: atom_id res chain seq x y z
N MET A 1 30.46 -10.25 20.36
CA MET A 1 29.42 -9.33 19.84
C MET A 1 28.97 -9.87 18.48
N GLY A 2 27.82 -10.56 18.37
CA GLY A 2 27.45 -11.13 17.05
C GLY A 2 26.26 -12.09 16.96
N PHE A 3 25.69 -12.57 18.06
CA PHE A 3 24.55 -13.51 18.00
C PHE A 3 23.18 -12.84 17.79
N PHE A 4 23.07 -11.52 17.93
CA PHE A 4 21.79 -10.80 17.84
C PHE A 4 21.55 -10.06 16.51
N SER A 5 22.52 -9.99 15.58
CA SER A 5 22.32 -9.25 14.32
C SER A 5 21.44 -9.96 13.28
N ARG A 6 21.08 -11.24 13.51
CA ARG A 6 20.17 -12.01 12.64
C ARG A 6 18.68 -11.78 12.94
N PHE A 7 18.34 -11.00 13.97
CA PHE A 7 16.97 -10.53 14.23
C PHE A 7 16.68 -9.16 13.61
N SER A 8 17.46 -8.75 12.59
CA SER A 8 17.02 -7.69 11.72
C SER A 8 15.80 -8.20 10.95
N LEU A 9 14.61 -7.89 11.47
CA LEU A 9 13.32 -7.97 10.80
C LEU A 9 13.39 -7.12 9.52
N SER A 10 14.06 -7.58 8.47
CA SER A 10 13.70 -7.12 7.13
C SER A 10 12.22 -7.47 7.00
N ARG A 11 11.36 -6.44 7.04
CA ARG A 11 9.93 -6.61 6.84
C ARG A 11 9.74 -6.89 5.36
N ASP A 12 10.03 -8.11 4.95
CA ASP A 12 9.89 -8.54 3.56
C ASP A 12 8.45 -8.24 3.14
N MET A 13 8.31 -7.43 2.10
CA MET A 13 7.04 -6.90 1.63
C MET A 13 6.88 -7.18 0.15
N GLY A 14 5.70 -7.67 -0.23
CA GLY A 14 5.25 -7.74 -1.62
C GLY A 14 4.19 -6.67 -1.85
N ILE A 15 4.27 -5.98 -2.99
CA ILE A 15 3.25 -5.02 -3.42
C ILE A 15 2.76 -5.48 -4.79
N ASP A 16 1.45 -5.69 -4.90
CA ASP A 16 0.76 -5.93 -6.16
C ASP A 16 0.03 -4.63 -6.55
N LEU A 17 0.39 -4.08 -7.72
CA LEU A 17 -0.15 -2.84 -8.27
C LEU A 17 -1.05 -3.13 -9.46
N GLY A 18 -2.13 -3.86 -9.23
CA GLY A 18 -3.12 -4.18 -10.24
C GLY A 18 -3.93 -2.95 -10.68
N THR A 19 -4.50 -2.98 -11.89
CA THR A 19 -5.33 -1.88 -12.41
C THR A 19 -6.58 -1.62 -11.57
N ALA A 20 -7.17 -2.66 -10.97
CA ALA A 20 -8.38 -2.54 -10.16
C ALA A 20 -8.08 -2.36 -8.66
N ASN A 21 -7.07 -3.08 -8.15
CA ASN A 21 -6.77 -3.14 -6.71
C ASN A 21 -5.26 -3.17 -6.45
N THR A 22 -4.87 -2.53 -5.36
CA THR A 22 -3.52 -2.55 -4.82
C THR A 22 -3.52 -3.39 -3.55
N LEU A 23 -2.60 -4.35 -3.47
CA LEU A 23 -2.43 -5.21 -2.31
C LEU A 23 -1.02 -5.07 -1.74
N VAL A 24 -0.91 -5.08 -0.42
CA VAL A 24 0.38 -5.15 0.27
C VAL A 24 0.39 -6.40 1.15
N TYR A 25 1.38 -7.26 0.93
CA TYR A 25 1.68 -8.41 1.77
C TYR A 25 2.93 -8.15 2.60
N VAL A 26 2.92 -8.53 3.87
CA VAL A 26 4.11 -8.51 4.73
C VAL A 26 4.36 -9.93 5.25
N SER A 27 5.59 -10.41 5.10
CA SER A 27 6.01 -11.73 5.57
C SER A 27 5.73 -11.89 7.07
N GLY A 28 5.04 -12.98 7.43
CA GLY A 28 4.60 -13.24 8.80
C GLY A 28 3.37 -12.45 9.27
N LYS A 29 2.81 -11.55 8.44
CA LYS A 29 1.56 -10.81 8.74
C LYS A 29 0.43 -11.08 7.76
N GLY A 30 0.73 -11.54 6.55
CA GLY A 30 -0.28 -11.70 5.50
C GLY A 30 -0.53 -10.39 4.73
N ILE A 31 -1.72 -10.28 4.12
CA ILE A 31 -2.16 -9.06 3.44
C ILE A 31 -2.49 -8.01 4.50
N VAL A 32 -1.81 -6.87 4.43
CA VAL A 32 -1.96 -5.76 5.37
C VAL A 32 -2.65 -4.54 4.75
N LEU A 33 -2.81 -4.52 3.43
CA LEU A 33 -3.57 -3.50 2.69
C LEU A 33 -4.23 -4.16 1.48
N GLN A 34 -5.49 -3.81 1.22
CA GLN A 34 -6.22 -4.17 0.01
C GLN A 34 -7.20 -3.05 -0.30
N GLU A 35 -6.82 -2.17 -1.22
CA GLU A 35 -7.60 -0.97 -1.60
C GLU A 35 -7.84 -0.97 -3.13
N PRO A 36 -8.88 -0.29 -3.63
CA PRO A 36 -8.96 0.08 -5.05
C PRO A 36 -7.71 0.84 -5.52
N SER A 37 -7.23 0.54 -6.72
CA SER A 37 -6.10 1.24 -7.36
C SER A 37 -6.54 2.59 -7.95
N VAL A 38 -7.13 3.44 -7.10
CA VAL A 38 -7.73 4.71 -7.50
C VAL A 38 -7.23 5.82 -6.60
N VAL A 39 -6.93 6.98 -7.21
CA VAL A 39 -6.57 8.22 -6.52
C VAL A 39 -7.44 9.33 -7.10
N ALA A 40 -8.11 10.08 -6.22
CA ALA A 40 -8.80 11.31 -6.59
C ALA A 40 -7.79 12.47 -6.54
N ILE A 41 -7.69 13.25 -7.61
CA ILE A 41 -6.71 14.33 -7.74
C ILE A 41 -7.44 15.65 -7.97
N ASP A 42 -7.02 16.69 -7.25
CA ASP A 42 -7.42 18.07 -7.53
C ASP A 42 -6.88 18.51 -8.91
N GLN A 43 -7.76 18.93 -9.82
CA GLN A 43 -7.37 19.19 -11.20
C GLN A 43 -6.51 20.44 -11.37
N ASP A 44 -6.60 21.42 -10.47
CA ASP A 44 -5.86 22.67 -10.56
C ASP A 44 -4.51 22.55 -9.85
N LEU A 45 -4.52 22.06 -8.61
CA LEU A 45 -3.34 21.95 -7.76
C LEU A 45 -2.52 20.68 -8.04
N LYS A 46 -3.09 19.70 -8.75
CA LYS A 46 -2.48 18.39 -9.04
C LYS A 46 -2.07 17.61 -7.79
N VAL A 47 -2.78 17.79 -6.68
CA VAL A 47 -2.54 17.09 -5.41
C VAL A 47 -3.60 16.02 -5.14
N PRO A 48 -3.26 14.92 -4.44
CA PRO A 48 -4.24 13.92 -4.04
C PRO A 48 -5.27 14.48 -3.04
N LEU A 49 -6.54 14.20 -3.29
CA LEU A 49 -7.66 14.50 -2.38
C LEU A 49 -8.04 13.27 -1.53
N ALA A 50 -8.03 12.09 -2.15
CA ALA A 50 -8.33 10.81 -1.50
C ALA A 50 -7.65 9.65 -2.26
N VAL A 51 -7.54 8.50 -1.62
CA VAL A 51 -7.02 7.24 -2.19
C VAL A 51 -7.94 6.08 -1.82
N GLY A 52 -7.86 4.98 -2.56
CA GLY A 52 -8.55 3.74 -2.21
C GLY A 52 -10.08 3.85 -2.28
N GLU A 53 -10.78 3.26 -1.31
CA GLU A 53 -12.25 3.26 -1.27
C GLU A 53 -12.85 4.66 -1.24
N ASP A 54 -12.23 5.62 -0.55
CA ASP A 54 -12.75 6.99 -0.50
C ASP A 54 -12.61 7.71 -1.84
N ALA A 55 -11.53 7.44 -2.59
CA ALA A 55 -11.42 7.93 -3.97
C ALA A 55 -12.43 7.26 -4.90
N LYS A 56 -12.64 5.95 -4.74
CA LYS A 56 -13.60 5.19 -5.56
C LYS A 56 -15.05 5.64 -5.37
N LYS A 57 -15.44 6.06 -4.17
CA LYS A 57 -16.78 6.61 -3.87
C LYS A 57 -17.06 7.97 -4.55
N MET A 58 -16.04 8.61 -5.13
CA MET A 58 -16.19 9.89 -5.85
C MET A 58 -16.52 9.71 -7.34
N LEU A 59 -16.59 8.47 -7.83
CA LEU A 59 -17.01 8.09 -9.20
C LEU A 59 -18.53 7.90 -9.27
#